data_AF-A0A355G4S3-F1
#
_entry.id   AF-A0A355G4S3-F1
#
_cell.length_a   1.000
_cell.length_b   1.000
_cell.length_c   1.000
_cell.angle_alpha   90.00
_cell.angle_beta   90.00
_cell.angle_gamma   90.00
#
_symmetry.space_group_name_H-M   'P 1'
#
loop_
_entity.id
_entity.type
_entity.pdbx_description
1 polymer ?
#
loop_
_entity_poly.entity_id
_entity_poly.type
_entity_poly.pdbx_seq_one_letter_code
_entity_poly.pdbx_strand_id
1 'polypeptide(L)'
;MRSFSLALALLASLLFPNRSTTAAPPAEPTSPKRPNIMVVLCDDLGYGDLACYGHTVIQSPNIDRFAQEGLKLTSCYAAHPNCSPSRTGLMTGRTPFRVGVYNWIPMLSPMHVRKR
;
A
#
# COMPACT_ATOMS: atom_id res chain seq x y z
N MET A 1 -2.46 -80.14 -1.47
CA MET A 1 -2.50 -78.69 -1.78
C MET A 1 -2.40 -77.92 -0.47
N ARG A 2 -1.58 -76.86 -0.45
CA ARG A 2 -1.34 -75.87 0.64
C ARG A 2 -0.29 -76.22 1.71
N SER A 3 0.97 -76.02 1.33
CA SER A 3 2.04 -75.52 2.20
C SER A 3 2.67 -74.30 1.48
N PHE A 4 3.37 -73.43 2.22
CA PHE A 4 3.96 -72.13 1.82
C PHE A 4 3.09 -70.89 2.04
N SER A 5 3.41 -70.13 3.10
CA SER A 5 3.67 -68.67 3.06
C SER A 5 3.87 -68.07 4.46
N LEU A 6 4.80 -68.61 5.25
CA LEU A 6 5.17 -68.01 6.56
C LEU A 6 6.62 -67.50 6.64
N ALA A 7 7.36 -67.47 5.53
CA ALA A 7 8.80 -67.13 5.54
C ALA A 7 9.11 -65.70 5.08
N LEU A 8 8.13 -64.87 4.68
CA LEU A 8 8.41 -63.57 4.05
C LEU A 8 8.12 -62.34 4.93
N ALA A 9 7.58 -62.52 6.13
CA ALA A 9 7.18 -61.38 6.99
C ALA A 9 8.30 -60.84 7.90
N LEU A 10 9.42 -61.56 8.07
CA LEU A 10 10.47 -61.18 9.03
C LEU A 10 11.69 -60.46 8.43
N LEU A 11 11.80 -60.35 7.10
CA LEU A 11 12.97 -59.71 6.46
C LEU A 11 12.75 -58.23 6.09
N ALA A 12 11.53 -57.69 6.23
CA ALA A 12 11.21 -56.33 5.78
C ALA A 12 11.38 -55.23 6.85
N SER A 13 11.65 -55.59 8.11
CA SER A 13 11.75 -54.62 9.22
C SER A 13 13.16 -54.08 9.49
N LEU A 14 14.18 -54.50 8.74
CA LEU A 14 15.59 -54.12 8.94
C LEU A 14 16.11 -53.04 7.97
N LEU A 15 15.28 -52.50 7.06
CA LEU A 15 15.71 -51.56 6.02
C LEU A 15 15.13 -50.14 6.14
N PHE A 16 14.33 -49.85 7.16
CA PHE A 16 13.84 -48.49 7.41
C PHE A 16 14.59 -47.85 8.59
N PRO A 17 15.64 -47.03 8.35
CA PRO A 17 16.20 -46.22 9.41
C PRO A 17 15.09 -45.30 9.93
N ASN A 18 14.83 -45.37 11.22
CA ASN A 18 13.91 -44.50 11.95
C ASN A 18 14.44 -43.06 11.84
N ARG A 19 14.05 -42.33 10.79
CA ARG A 19 14.29 -40.89 10.70
C ARG A 19 13.38 -40.24 11.73
N SER A 20 13.93 -39.93 12.89
CA SER A 20 13.35 -38.96 13.80
C SER A 20 13.11 -37.67 13.02
N THR A 21 11.88 -37.48 12.54
CA THR A 21 11.42 -36.18 12.06
C THR A 21 11.38 -35.28 13.28
N THR A 22 12.49 -34.56 13.53
CA THR A 22 12.42 -33.34 14.32
C THR A 22 11.50 -32.41 13.55
N ALA A 23 10.23 -32.38 13.94
CA ALA A 23 9.30 -31.38 13.46
C ALA A 23 9.93 -30.03 13.74
N ALA A 24 10.26 -29.29 12.67
CA ALA A 24 10.69 -27.91 12.81
C ALA A 24 9.61 -27.18 13.62
N PRO A 25 10.00 -26.36 14.61
CA PRO A 25 9.02 -25.60 15.38
C PRO A 25 8.10 -24.87 14.40
N PRO A 26 6.77 -24.83 14.66
CA PRO A 26 5.85 -24.10 13.80
C PRO A 26 6.39 -22.68 13.65
N ALA A 27 6.67 -22.28 12.42
CA ALA A 27 7.16 -20.94 12.13
C ALA A 27 6.18 -19.96 12.75
N GLU A 28 6.66 -19.13 13.69
CA GLU A 28 5.81 -18.11 14.29
C GLU A 28 5.22 -17.27 13.16
N PRO A 29 3.88 -17.04 13.16
CA PRO A 29 3.27 -16.19 12.15
C PRO A 29 3.96 -14.85 12.22
N THR A 30 4.73 -14.53 11.18
CA THR A 30 5.44 -13.26 11.09
C THR A 30 4.35 -12.21 11.03
N SER A 31 4.11 -11.52 12.15
CA SER A 31 3.10 -10.48 12.21
C SER A 31 3.34 -9.54 11.02
N PRO A 32 2.33 -9.28 10.17
CA PRO A 32 2.55 -8.48 8.98
C PRO A 32 3.12 -7.14 9.41
N LYS A 33 4.34 -6.85 8.97
CA LYS A 33 5.05 -5.62 9.32
C LYS A 33 4.14 -4.45 8.93
N ARG A 34 3.91 -3.52 9.86
CA ARG A 34 3.13 -2.31 9.59
C ARG A 34 3.79 -1.56 8.43
N PRO A 35 3.06 -1.23 7.35
CA PRO A 35 3.65 -0.54 6.21
C PRO A 35 3.98 0.91 6.59
N ASN A 36 5.03 1.45 5.98
CA ASN A 36 5.30 2.87 6.01
C ASN A 36 4.45 3.56 4.92
N ILE A 37 3.88 4.72 5.24
CA ILE A 37 3.07 5.52 4.30
C ILE A 37 3.81 6.82 4.02
N MET A 38 4.16 7.06 2.76
CA MET A 38 4.75 8.31 2.29
C MET A 38 3.75 9.05 1.40
N VAL A 39 3.42 10.29 1.76
CA VAL A 39 2.57 11.17 0.95
C VAL A 39 3.43 12.24 0.32
N VAL A 40 3.48 12.27 -1.00
CA VAL A 40 4.13 13.33 -1.79
C VAL A 40 3.04 14.17 -2.45
N LEU A 41 3.03 15.47 -2.16
CA LEU A 41 2.05 16.42 -2.67
C LEU A 41 2.78 17.56 -3.37
N CYS A 42 2.39 17.87 -4.60
CA CYS A 42 2.87 19.04 -5.35
C CYS A 42 1.83 20.16 -5.25
N ASP A 43 2.29 21.39 -5.00
CA ASP A 43 1.42 22.58 -5.08
C ASP A 43 1.26 23.00 -6.54
N ASP A 44 0.08 23.48 -6.91
CA ASP A 44 -0.25 23.98 -8.26
C ASP A 44 0.09 23.03 -9.44
N LEU A 45 0.02 21.71 -9.25
CA LEU A 45 0.17 20.73 -10.32
C LEU A 45 -1.17 20.46 -11.02
N GLY A 46 -1.29 20.89 -12.27
CA GLY A 46 -2.45 20.64 -13.12
C GLY A 46 -2.52 19.21 -13.64
N TYR A 47 -3.75 18.76 -13.95
CA TYR A 47 -4.00 17.41 -14.48
C TYR A 47 -3.19 17.11 -15.76
N GLY A 48 -3.05 18.12 -16.62
CA GLY A 48 -2.36 17.99 -17.90
C GLY A 48 -0.85 18.16 -17.85
N ASP A 49 -0.24 18.43 -16.69
CA ASP A 49 1.16 18.89 -16.63
C ASP A 49 2.19 17.75 -16.73
N LEU A 50 1.76 16.49 -16.59
CA LEU A 50 2.65 15.33 -16.65
C LEU A 50 2.49 14.56 -17.96
N ALA A 51 3.59 13.98 -18.45
CA ALA A 51 3.58 13.17 -19.66
C ALA A 51 2.66 11.94 -19.53
N CYS A 52 2.61 11.31 -18.34
CA CYS A 52 1.69 10.20 -18.07
C CYS A 52 0.19 10.55 -18.12
N TYR A 53 -0.16 11.84 -18.13
CA TYR A 53 -1.52 12.35 -18.37
C TYR A 53 -1.70 12.97 -19.77
N GLY A 54 -0.69 12.88 -20.64
CA GLY A 54 -0.77 13.28 -22.05
C GLY A 54 -0.02 14.57 -22.41
N HIS A 55 0.75 15.16 -21.49
CA HIS A 55 1.58 16.32 -21.83
C HIS A 55 2.62 15.96 -22.90
N THR A 56 2.74 16.77 -23.95
CA THR A 56 3.61 16.46 -25.11
C THR A 56 5.03 17.00 -25.00
N VAL A 57 5.27 18.03 -24.17
CA VAL A 57 6.58 18.71 -24.06
C VAL A 57 7.30 18.46 -22.72
N ILE A 58 6.64 18.67 -21.59
CA ILE A 58 7.17 18.38 -20.24
C ILE A 58 7.48 16.89 -20.11
N GLN A 59 8.69 16.58 -19.65
CA GLN A 59 9.15 15.23 -19.40
C GLN A 59 9.15 14.94 -17.90
N SER A 60 8.48 13.86 -17.49
CA SER A 60 8.33 13.46 -16.08
C SER A 60 8.73 12.00 -15.82
N PRO A 61 9.91 11.53 -16.27
CA PRO A 61 10.21 10.09 -16.40
C PRO A 61 10.11 9.30 -15.09
N ASN A 62 10.43 9.92 -13.94
CA ASN A 62 10.33 9.27 -12.63
C ASN A 62 8.86 9.11 -12.19
N ILE A 63 8.02 10.10 -12.45
CA ILE A 63 6.59 10.04 -12.13
C ILE A 63 5.85 9.13 -13.11
N ASP A 64 6.27 9.12 -14.38
CA ASP A 64 5.72 8.24 -15.40
C ASP A 64 5.99 6.77 -15.06
N ARG A 65 7.20 6.45 -14.60
CA ARG A 65 7.55 5.12 -14.09
C ARG A 65 6.70 4.75 -12.87
N PHE A 66 6.59 5.65 -11.91
CA PHE A 66 5.76 5.42 -10.71
C PHE A 66 4.29 5.13 -11.07
N ALA A 67 3.74 5.84 -12.05
CA ALA A 67 2.38 5.61 -12.53
C ALA A 67 2.20 4.27 -13.25
N GLN A 68 3.26 3.69 -13.84
CA GLN A 68 3.24 2.36 -14.47
C GLN A 68 3.39 1.23 -13.45
N GLU A 69 4.17 1.43 -12.39
CA GLU A 69 4.41 0.46 -11.33
C GLU A 69 3.25 0.40 -10.30
N GLY A 70 2.37 1.39 -10.32
CA GLY A 70 1.30 1.55 -9.33
C GLY A 70 -0.08 1.79 -9.95
N LEU A 71 -0.91 2.51 -9.19
CA LEU A 71 -2.25 2.89 -9.61
C LEU A 71 -2.29 4.36 -10.03
N LYS A 72 -2.72 4.62 -11.27
CA LYS A 72 -2.98 5.97 -11.79
C LYS A 72 -4.47 6.29 -11.75
N LEU A 73 -4.85 7.36 -11.04
CA LEU A 73 -6.23 7.82 -10.94
C LEU A 73 -6.49 8.97 -11.93
N THR A 74 -7.32 8.75 -12.95
CA THR A 74 -7.68 9.77 -13.95
C THR A 74 -8.83 10.69 -13.52
N SER A 75 -9.42 10.43 -12.35
CA SER A 75 -10.52 11.22 -11.78
C SER A 75 -10.31 11.42 -10.28
N CYS A 76 -9.20 12.06 -9.92
CA CYS A 76 -8.83 12.41 -8.54
C CYS A 76 -8.97 13.92 -8.34
N TYR A 77 -10.06 14.35 -7.71
CA TYR A 77 -10.36 15.77 -7.52
C TYR A 77 -9.81 16.29 -6.19
N ALA A 78 -9.19 17.47 -6.23
CA ALA A 78 -8.87 18.21 -5.01
C ALA A 78 -10.16 18.60 -4.28
N ALA A 79 -10.11 18.65 -2.95
CA ALA A 79 -11.26 19.06 -2.13
C ALA A 79 -11.67 20.53 -2.39
N HIS A 80 -10.74 21.35 -2.90
CA HIS A 80 -10.95 22.74 -3.31
C HIS A 80 -9.87 23.17 -4.30
N PRO A 81 -10.12 24.10 -5.24
CA PRO A 81 -9.09 24.65 -6.14
C PRO A 81 -8.13 25.65 -5.48
N ASN A 82 -8.15 25.81 -4.16
CA ASN A 82 -7.27 26.74 -3.45
C ASN A 82 -6.44 25.96 -2.41
N CYS A 83 -5.18 26.35 -2.25
CA CYS A 83 -4.15 25.60 -1.56
C CYS A 83 -4.48 25.33 -0.08
N SER A 84 -4.92 26.33 0.69
CA SER A 84 -5.33 26.16 2.09
C SER A 84 -6.54 25.23 2.26
N PRO A 85 -7.70 25.47 1.62
CA PRO A 85 -8.85 24.56 1.75
C PRO A 85 -8.55 23.16 1.20
N SER A 86 -7.81 23.03 0.10
CA SER A 86 -7.39 21.72 -0.45
C SER A 86 -6.61 20.89 0.58
N ARG A 87 -5.59 21.49 1.19
CA ARG A 87 -4.77 20.84 2.23
C ARG A 87 -5.58 20.48 3.47
N THR A 88 -6.52 21.32 3.90
CA THR A 88 -7.39 20.97 5.04
C THR A 88 -8.28 19.78 4.72
N GLY A 89 -8.75 19.65 3.48
CA GLY A 89 -9.50 18.47 3.04
C GLY A 89 -8.67 17.20 3.12
N LEU A 90 -7.44 17.25 2.63
CA LEU A 90 -6.49 16.14 2.67
C LEU A 90 -6.14 15.74 4.12
N MET A 91 -5.82 16.69 4.99
CA MET A 91 -5.36 16.42 6.37
C MET A 91 -6.47 15.96 7.31
N THR A 92 -7.72 16.37 7.07
CA THR A 92 -8.84 16.10 8.00
C THR A 92 -9.83 15.07 7.47
N GLY A 93 -9.77 14.72 6.18
CA GLY A 93 -10.77 13.87 5.53
C GLY A 93 -12.18 14.48 5.50
N ARG A 94 -12.30 15.80 5.67
CA ARG A 94 -13.57 16.53 5.69
C ARG A 94 -13.62 17.54 4.55
N THR A 95 -14.82 17.85 4.08
CA THR A 95 -14.96 18.94 3.11
C THR A 95 -14.52 20.26 3.73
N PRO A 96 -13.85 21.16 2.99
CA PRO A 96 -13.33 22.42 3.52
C PRO A 96 -14.43 23.28 4.18
N PHE A 97 -15.65 23.20 3.62
CA PHE A 97 -16.85 23.82 4.21
C PHE A 97 -17.11 23.35 5.64
N ARG A 98 -17.00 22.05 5.93
CA ARG A 98 -17.17 21.49 7.29
C ARG A 98 -16.01 21.80 8.22
N VAL A 99 -14.87 22.22 7.70
CA VAL A 99 -13.68 22.64 8.46
C VAL A 99 -13.75 24.15 8.78
N GLY A 100 -14.46 24.92 7.95
CA GLY A 100 -14.57 26.37 8.06
C GLY A 100 -13.43 27.13 7.37
N VAL A 101 -12.71 26.48 6.46
CA VAL A 101 -11.64 27.08 5.65
C VAL A 101 -12.15 27.17 4.22
N TYR A 102 -12.48 28.39 3.80
CA TYR A 102 -13.15 28.65 2.51
C TYR A 102 -12.23 29.22 1.45
N ASN A 103 -11.09 29.77 1.84
CA ASN A 103 -10.15 30.44 0.94
C ASN A 103 -8.72 30.29 1.47
N TRP A 104 -7.76 30.81 0.71
CA TRP A 104 -6.37 30.93 1.11
C TRP A 104 -6.24 31.61 2.48
N ILE A 105 -5.38 31.02 3.32
CA ILE A 105 -5.06 31.53 4.64
C ILE A 105 -3.81 32.42 4.52
N PRO A 106 -3.91 33.74 4.77
CA PRO A 106 -2.75 34.61 4.73
C PRO A 106 -1.73 34.28 5.80
N MET A 107 -0.47 34.66 5.54
CA MET A 107 0.58 34.64 6.55
C MET A 107 0.13 35.49 7.74
N LEU A 108 0.15 34.94 8.96
CA LEU A 108 -0.37 35.53 10.20
C LEU A 108 -1.90 35.52 10.39
N SER A 109 -2.63 34.74 9.59
CA SER A 109 -4.07 34.56 9.82
C SER A 109 -4.36 33.94 11.18
N PRO A 110 -5.36 34.42 11.93
CA PRO A 110 -5.86 33.73 13.13
C PRO A 110 -6.68 32.48 12.78
N MET A 111 -6.92 32.20 11.49
CA MET A 111 -7.73 31.09 11.04
C MET A 111 -7.02 29.75 11.36
N HIS A 112 -7.66 28.95 12.21
CA HIS A 112 -7.25 27.59 12.52
C HIS A 112 -8.44 26.63 12.34
N VAL A 113 -8.14 25.34 12.19
CA VAL A 113 -9.17 24.30 12.23
C VAL A 113 -9.93 24.41 13.55
N ARG A 114 -11.28 24.42 13.49
CA ARG A 114 -12.11 24.49 14.70
C ARG A 114 -11.83 23.28 15.59
N LYS A 115 -11.55 23.52 16.88
CA LYS A 115 -11.57 22.46 17.90
C LYS A 115 -13.01 22.00 18.06
N ARG A 116 -13.22 20.69 18.15
CA ARG A 116 -14.54 20.12 18.45
C ARG A 116 -14.89 20.34 19.92
#